data_AF-A0A2X0MCZ3-F1
#
_entry.id   AF-A0A2X0MCZ3-F1
#
_cell.length_a   1.000
_cell.length_b   1.000
_cell.length_c   1.000
_cell.angle_alpha   90.00
_cell.angle_beta   90.00
_cell.angle_gamma   90.00
#
_symmetry.space_group_name_H-M   'P 1'
#
loop_
_entity.id
_entity.type
_entity.pdbx_description
1 polymer ?
#
loop_
_entity_poly.entity_id
_entity_poly.type
_entity_poly.pdbx_seq_one_letter_code
_entity_poly.pdbx_strand_id
1 'polypeptide(L)'
;MVHLIPLPADADSELVAEKYYATVFRLHGMPSAIVSDRDPKFTSQFWRALQAKIGTVLRMSTAAHPETDGSSENRIKMVTQTLRIMVSSNHEAWASRLVEAEFALNSSVAVSTSLSAFEATYGYLPRRWPSDSWSVSDVPRAEAFARIRQLRNLDVTDAIIGARLNQSHQANKHRRPDDPAFRTGSYVYLSTKNLAVPDGMKSKLLPRYIGPFRIRAAIPATSSYDLELPPAMSRVHNRFHARLLRPCVENDAERFPGRDPAVLFVEDVADAADNSAIPERIVRDRRNARGARSFLVRWVGRNNTDDTWMSEQSIRLDHPSVLDAYLARLDRSNRRLAAR
;
A
#
# COMPACT_ATOMS: atom_id res chain seq x y z
N MET A 1 10.79 -6.72 -9.28
CA MET A 1 11.05 -8.15 -9.55
C MET A 1 10.87 -8.95 -8.26
N VAL A 2 10.75 -10.27 -8.33
CA VAL A 2 10.74 -11.19 -7.18
C VAL A 2 11.89 -12.19 -7.37
N HIS A 3 12.59 -12.54 -6.30
CA HIS A 3 13.53 -13.65 -6.26
C HIS A 3 13.17 -14.60 -5.12
N LEU A 4 13.12 -15.90 -5.40
CA LEU A 4 12.71 -16.94 -4.46
C LEU A 4 13.92 -17.83 -4.15
N ILE A 5 14.35 -17.77 -2.89
CA ILE A 5 15.55 -18.48 -2.43
C ILE A 5 15.10 -19.50 -1.38
N PRO A 6 15.26 -20.82 -1.62
CA PRO A 6 15.00 -21.81 -0.58
C PRO A 6 16.12 -21.75 0.46
N LEU A 7 15.73 -21.72 1.73
CA LEU A 7 16.64 -21.72 2.88
C LEU A 7 16.27 -22.90 3.80
N PRO A 8 17.27 -23.54 4.45
CA PRO A 8 16.99 -24.50 5.50
C PRO A 8 16.36 -23.80 6.72
N ALA A 9 15.62 -24.57 7.54
CA ALA A 9 14.87 -24.00 8.66
C ALA A 9 15.77 -23.36 9.74
N ASP A 10 16.99 -23.87 9.87
CA ASP A 10 18.05 -23.42 10.78
C ASP A 10 19.02 -22.43 10.13
N ALA A 11 18.68 -21.84 8.97
CA ALA A 11 19.52 -20.86 8.30
C ALA A 11 19.85 -19.68 9.21
N ASP A 12 21.15 -19.46 9.41
CA ASP A 12 21.67 -18.30 10.11
C ASP A 12 21.78 -17.06 9.21
N SER A 13 22.15 -15.92 9.80
CA SER A 13 22.27 -14.66 9.07
C SER A 13 23.41 -14.65 8.05
N GLU A 14 24.43 -15.49 8.22
CA GLU A 14 25.58 -15.56 7.31
C GLU A 14 25.23 -16.32 6.05
N LEU A 15 24.58 -17.48 6.18
CA LEU A 15 24.04 -18.24 5.06
C LEU A 15 23.02 -17.42 4.26
N VAL A 16 22.16 -16.64 4.94
CA VAL A 16 21.24 -15.71 4.27
C VAL A 16 22.02 -14.67 3.45
N ALA A 17 23.10 -14.11 3.97
CA ALA A 17 23.92 -13.15 3.25
C ALA A 17 24.62 -13.79 2.04
N GLU A 18 25.13 -15.00 2.17
CA GLU A 18 25.74 -15.75 1.07
C GLU A 18 24.73 -16.00 -0.06
N LYS A 19 23.53 -16.49 0.27
CA LYS A 19 22.48 -16.76 -0.72
C LYS A 19 21.95 -15.47 -1.36
N TYR A 20 21.81 -14.41 -0.57
CA TYR A 20 21.47 -13.08 -1.08
C TYR A 20 22.52 -12.58 -2.08
N TYR A 21 23.82 -12.75 -1.77
CA TYR A 21 24.91 -12.36 -2.66
C TYR A 21 24.89 -13.14 -3.97
N ALA A 22 24.76 -14.48 -3.89
CA ALA A 22 24.75 -15.35 -5.06
C ALA A 22 23.55 -15.12 -5.99
N THR A 23 22.41 -14.71 -5.43
CA THR A 23 21.14 -14.64 -6.18
C THR A 23 20.75 -13.21 -6.55
N VAL A 24 20.68 -12.31 -5.57
CA VAL A 24 20.13 -10.96 -5.77
C VAL A 24 21.22 -9.99 -6.21
N PHE A 25 22.34 -9.93 -5.48
CA PHE A 25 23.46 -9.04 -5.83
C PHE A 25 24.01 -9.36 -7.22
N ARG A 26 24.15 -10.65 -7.56
CA ARG A 26 24.58 -11.09 -8.90
C ARG A 26 23.76 -10.48 -10.04
N LEU A 27 22.47 -10.23 -9.82
CA LEU A 27 21.54 -9.74 -10.85
C LEU A 27 21.35 -8.22 -10.83
N HIS A 28 21.39 -7.60 -9.64
CA HIS A 28 20.96 -6.19 -9.46
C HIS A 28 22.02 -5.28 -8.85
N GLY A 29 23.15 -5.83 -8.39
CA GLY A 29 24.16 -5.09 -7.65
C GLY A 29 23.75 -4.77 -6.21
N MET A 30 24.49 -3.85 -5.56
CA MET A 30 24.22 -3.47 -4.17
C MET A 30 23.06 -2.47 -4.07
N PRO A 31 22.06 -2.71 -3.22
CA PRO A 31 20.99 -1.75 -2.98
C PRO A 31 21.47 -0.61 -2.07
N SER A 32 20.92 0.58 -2.29
CA SER A 32 21.12 1.72 -1.38
C SER A 32 20.38 1.57 -0.05
N ALA A 33 19.27 0.84 -0.04
CA ALA A 33 18.52 0.52 1.16
C ALA A 33 17.79 -0.83 1.03
N ILE A 34 17.65 -1.53 2.16
CA ILE A 34 16.84 -2.74 2.28
C ILE A 34 15.70 -2.45 3.27
N VAL A 35 14.48 -2.72 2.84
CA VAL A 35 13.31 -2.74 3.72
C VAL A 35 13.06 -4.20 4.10
N SER A 36 13.04 -4.49 5.40
CA SER A 36 12.76 -5.84 5.92
C SER A 36 11.89 -5.78 7.16
N ASP A 37 11.27 -6.91 7.48
CA ASP A 37 10.68 -7.11 8.80
C ASP A 37 11.75 -7.26 9.89
N ARG A 38 11.31 -7.54 11.11
CA ARG A 38 12.17 -7.73 12.27
C ARG A 38 12.57 -9.19 12.49
N ASP A 39 12.65 -10.02 11.45
CA ASP A 39 13.17 -11.38 11.57
C ASP A 39 14.57 -11.36 12.26
N PRO A 40 14.85 -12.26 13.21
CA PRO A 40 16.15 -12.36 13.89
C PRO A 40 17.36 -12.36 12.95
N LYS A 41 17.22 -12.91 11.74
CA LYS A 41 18.30 -12.95 10.74
C LYS A 41 18.67 -11.55 10.26
N PHE A 42 17.68 -10.69 10.01
CA PHE A 42 17.87 -9.30 9.57
C PHE A 42 18.15 -8.33 10.71
N THR A 43 17.81 -8.69 11.95
CA THR A 43 18.14 -7.91 13.15
C THR A 43 19.42 -8.37 13.85
N SER A 44 20.09 -9.43 13.36
CA SER A 44 21.37 -9.93 13.90
C SER A 44 22.49 -8.88 13.89
N GLN A 45 23.47 -9.05 14.78
CA GLN A 45 24.66 -8.17 14.80
C GLN A 45 25.47 -8.31 13.51
N PHE A 46 25.62 -9.55 13.01
CA PHE A 46 26.29 -9.84 11.75
C PHE A 46 25.65 -9.08 10.58
N TRP A 47 24.32 -9.20 10.40
CA TRP A 47 23.62 -8.52 9.29
C TRP A 47 23.76 -7.01 9.39
N ARG A 48 23.58 -6.43 10.57
CA ARG A 48 23.77 -4.98 10.78
C ARG A 48 25.19 -4.52 10.45
N ALA A 49 26.21 -5.26 10.90
CA ALA A 49 27.60 -4.94 10.65
C ALA A 49 27.96 -5.07 9.16
N LEU A 50 27.50 -6.12 8.49
CA LEU A 50 27.69 -6.33 7.06
C LEU A 50 27.12 -5.17 6.25
N GLN A 51 25.85 -4.82 6.49
CA GLN A 51 25.12 -3.80 5.74
C GLN A 51 25.74 -2.40 5.97
N ALA A 52 26.16 -2.10 7.19
CA ALA A 52 26.92 -0.88 7.50
C ALA A 52 28.26 -0.82 6.75
N LYS A 53 28.97 -1.95 6.66
CA LYS A 53 30.27 -2.03 5.96
C LYS A 53 30.14 -1.81 4.45
N ILE A 54 29.07 -2.30 3.83
CA ILE A 54 28.83 -2.15 2.38
C ILE A 54 28.04 -0.88 2.03
N GLY A 55 27.61 -0.09 3.01
CA GLY A 55 26.91 1.19 2.80
C GLY A 55 25.42 1.06 2.49
N THR A 56 24.79 -0.07 2.79
CA THR A 56 23.36 -0.28 2.59
C THR A 56 22.57 0.12 3.83
N VAL A 57 21.55 0.97 3.66
CA VAL A 57 20.70 1.44 4.76
C VAL A 57 19.62 0.41 5.09
N LEU A 58 19.59 -0.08 6.32
CA LEU A 58 18.53 -0.96 6.80
C LEU A 58 17.32 -0.16 7.29
N ARG A 59 16.15 -0.46 6.74
CA ARG A 59 14.85 0.10 7.12
C ARG A 59 13.95 -1.01 7.64
N MET A 60 13.83 -1.10 8.96
CA MET A 60 12.98 -2.12 9.58
C MET A 60 11.53 -1.66 9.57
N SER A 61 10.62 -2.50 9.05
CA SER A 61 9.19 -2.26 9.19
C SER A 61 8.79 -2.35 10.67
N THR A 62 7.85 -1.51 11.09
CA THR A 62 7.27 -1.59 12.43
C THR A 62 6.21 -2.67 12.45
N ALA A 63 6.08 -3.41 13.56
CA ALA A 63 5.12 -4.51 13.71
C ALA A 63 3.63 -4.08 13.63
N ALA A 64 3.35 -2.82 13.28
CA ALA A 64 2.03 -2.21 13.29
C ALA A 64 1.77 -1.24 12.11
N HIS A 65 2.59 -1.25 11.03
CA HIS A 65 2.32 -0.46 9.82
C HIS A 65 2.11 -1.32 8.57
N PRO A 66 0.87 -1.77 8.31
CA PRO A 66 0.49 -2.49 7.09
C PRO A 66 0.65 -1.67 5.81
N GLU A 67 0.64 -0.33 5.90
CA GLU A 67 0.64 0.56 4.74
C GLU A 67 2.02 0.77 4.12
N THR A 68 3.09 0.83 4.94
CA THR A 68 4.45 1.05 4.43
C THR A 68 4.98 -0.15 3.63
N ASP A 69 4.41 -1.34 3.85
CA ASP A 69 4.86 -2.60 3.25
C ASP A 69 3.83 -3.27 2.31
N GLY A 70 2.70 -2.61 2.02
CA GLY A 70 1.58 -3.22 1.29
C GLY A 70 1.94 -3.78 -0.09
N SER A 71 2.93 -3.20 -0.79
CA SER A 71 3.40 -3.73 -2.08
C SER A 71 4.18 -5.04 -1.93
N SER A 72 5.05 -5.13 -0.92
CA SER A 72 5.81 -6.36 -0.67
C SER A 72 4.89 -7.43 -0.07
N GLU A 73 3.99 -7.06 0.84
CA GLU A 73 3.00 -7.97 1.41
C GLU A 73 2.08 -8.58 0.35
N ASN A 74 1.59 -7.77 -0.59
CA ASN A 74 0.76 -8.27 -1.69
C ASN A 74 1.53 -9.22 -2.59
N ARG A 75 2.82 -8.93 -2.86
CA ARG A 75 3.70 -9.85 -3.60
C ARG A 75 3.94 -11.15 -2.84
N ILE A 76 4.23 -11.09 -1.54
CA ILE A 76 4.41 -12.27 -0.69
C ILE A 76 3.14 -13.11 -0.66
N LYS A 77 1.96 -12.50 -0.49
CA LYS A 77 0.66 -13.20 -0.55
C LYS A 77 0.45 -13.89 -1.89
N MET A 78 0.84 -13.26 -3.00
CA MET A 78 0.76 -13.84 -4.34
C MET A 78 1.69 -15.06 -4.48
N VAL A 79 2.95 -14.95 -4.05
CA VAL A 79 3.92 -16.05 -4.05
C VAL A 79 3.38 -17.24 -3.24
N THR A 80 2.95 -16.99 -2.01
CA THR A 80 2.47 -18.04 -1.10
C THR A 80 1.24 -18.76 -1.65
N GLN A 81 0.27 -18.02 -2.19
CA GLN A 81 -0.94 -18.62 -2.76
C GLN A 81 -0.63 -19.42 -4.03
N THR A 82 0.27 -18.92 -4.87
CA THR A 82 0.72 -19.61 -6.08
C THR A 82 1.41 -20.93 -5.72
N LEU A 83 2.39 -20.89 -4.80
CA LEU A 83 3.08 -22.10 -4.33
C LEU A 83 2.12 -23.10 -3.70
N ARG A 84 1.17 -22.64 -2.87
CA ARG A 84 0.15 -23.50 -2.25
C ARG A 84 -0.65 -24.29 -3.28
N ILE A 85 -1.02 -23.66 -4.39
CA ILE A 85 -1.77 -24.34 -5.47
C ILE A 85 -0.85 -25.35 -6.19
N MET A 86 0.36 -24.92 -6.56
CA MET A 86 1.32 -25.75 -7.32
C MET A 86 1.75 -27.02 -6.60
N VAL A 87 1.83 -26.98 -5.27
CA VAL A 87 2.35 -28.08 -4.46
C VAL A 87 1.23 -28.84 -3.74
N SER A 88 -0.03 -28.51 -4.01
CA SER A 88 -1.19 -29.08 -3.31
C SER A 88 -1.23 -30.61 -3.27
N SER A 89 -0.68 -31.29 -4.27
CA SER A 89 -0.57 -32.77 -4.31
C SER A 89 0.72 -33.32 -3.67
N ASN A 90 1.79 -32.52 -3.59
CA ASN A 90 3.08 -32.91 -3.03
C ASN A 90 3.82 -31.68 -2.47
N HIS A 91 3.72 -31.48 -1.16
CA HIS A 91 4.36 -30.36 -0.47
C HIS A 91 5.90 -30.44 -0.52
N GLU A 92 6.51 -31.62 -0.56
CA GLU A 92 7.99 -31.77 -0.57
C GLU A 92 8.62 -31.18 -1.83
N ALA A 93 7.88 -31.10 -2.93
CA ALA A 93 8.36 -30.60 -4.20
C ALA A 93 8.49 -29.06 -4.26
N TRP A 94 8.09 -28.31 -3.22
CA TRP A 94 7.99 -26.85 -3.27
C TRP A 94 9.28 -26.14 -3.69
N ALA A 95 10.43 -26.57 -3.15
CA ALA A 95 11.72 -25.97 -3.48
C ALA A 95 12.07 -26.17 -4.96
N SER A 96 11.72 -27.35 -5.52
CA SER A 96 11.98 -27.70 -6.92
C SER A 96 11.09 -26.95 -7.92
N ARG A 97 10.10 -26.21 -7.42
CA ARG A 97 9.10 -25.47 -8.19
C ARG A 97 9.34 -23.95 -8.18
N LEU A 98 10.32 -23.48 -7.41
CA LEU A 98 10.58 -22.05 -7.23
C LEU A 98 11.02 -21.37 -8.53
N VAL A 99 11.74 -22.09 -9.40
CA VAL A 99 12.23 -21.56 -10.68
C VAL A 99 11.05 -21.18 -11.57
N GLU A 100 10.11 -22.10 -11.73
CA GLU A 100 8.94 -21.87 -12.57
C GLU A 100 8.02 -20.79 -11.96
N ALA A 101 7.85 -20.79 -10.63
CA ALA A 101 7.09 -19.75 -9.92
C ALA A 101 7.71 -18.36 -10.09
N GLU A 102 9.01 -18.21 -9.85
CA GLU A 102 9.73 -16.94 -9.97
C GLU A 102 9.64 -16.38 -11.39
N PHE A 103 9.92 -17.22 -12.39
CA PHE A 103 9.89 -16.80 -13.78
C PHE A 103 8.48 -16.37 -14.21
N ALA A 104 7.45 -17.13 -13.84
CA ALA A 104 6.07 -16.81 -14.21
C ALA A 104 5.54 -15.56 -13.50
N LEU A 105 5.85 -15.38 -12.20
CA LEU A 105 5.50 -14.19 -11.45
C LEU A 105 6.17 -12.92 -12.01
N ASN A 106 7.44 -13.02 -12.42
CA ASN A 106 8.17 -11.91 -13.03
C ASN A 106 7.73 -11.63 -14.48
N SER A 107 7.24 -12.63 -15.20
CA SER A 107 6.67 -12.52 -16.55
C SER A 107 5.23 -12.01 -16.57
N SER A 108 4.54 -12.04 -15.42
CA SER A 108 3.15 -11.65 -15.31
C SER A 108 3.00 -10.14 -15.30
N VAL A 109 2.13 -9.61 -16.17
CA VAL A 109 1.81 -8.18 -16.21
C VAL A 109 1.08 -7.77 -14.93
N ALA A 110 1.55 -6.69 -14.31
CA ALA A 110 0.90 -6.07 -13.17
C ALA A 110 -0.09 -4.99 -13.64
N VAL A 111 -1.30 -4.99 -13.07
CA VAL A 111 -2.38 -4.06 -13.46
C VAL A 111 -2.00 -2.60 -13.22
N SER A 112 -1.28 -2.30 -12.13
CA SER A 112 -0.92 -0.94 -11.76
C SER A 112 0.14 -0.31 -12.68
N THR A 113 1.03 -1.11 -13.27
CA THR A 113 2.14 -0.62 -14.10
C THR A 113 1.96 -0.93 -15.58
N SER A 114 0.99 -1.78 -15.96
CA SER A 114 0.81 -2.32 -17.31
C SER A 114 2.05 -3.01 -17.89
N LEU A 115 3.03 -3.33 -17.04
CA LEU A 115 4.30 -3.97 -17.38
C LEU A 115 4.51 -5.19 -16.49
N SER A 116 5.18 -6.20 -17.03
CA SER A 116 5.75 -7.28 -16.23
C SER A 116 6.97 -6.80 -15.43
N ALA A 117 7.38 -7.56 -14.41
CA ALA A 117 8.57 -7.19 -13.65
C ALA A 117 9.84 -7.30 -14.49
N PHE A 118 9.89 -8.24 -15.45
CA PHE A 118 11.00 -8.33 -16.40
C PHE A 118 11.09 -7.09 -17.30
N GLU A 119 9.98 -6.66 -17.89
CA GLU A 119 9.98 -5.45 -18.72
C GLU A 119 10.34 -4.21 -17.91
N ALA A 120 9.81 -4.07 -16.70
CA ALA A 120 10.09 -2.93 -15.84
C ALA A 120 11.55 -2.86 -15.36
N THR A 121 12.23 -4.01 -15.21
CA THR A 121 13.62 -4.05 -14.70
C THR A 121 14.66 -4.16 -15.80
N TYR A 122 14.40 -4.92 -16.87
CA TYR A 122 15.35 -5.20 -17.93
C TYR A 122 15.00 -4.54 -19.27
N GLY A 123 13.80 -3.97 -19.42
CA GLY A 123 13.33 -3.38 -20.67
C GLY A 123 12.83 -4.39 -21.71
N TYR A 124 12.83 -5.69 -21.39
CA TYR A 124 12.32 -6.74 -22.27
C TYR A 124 11.72 -7.88 -21.45
N LEU A 125 10.88 -8.68 -22.11
CA LEU A 125 10.37 -9.93 -21.57
C LEU A 125 11.23 -11.11 -22.07
N PRO A 126 11.94 -11.85 -21.20
CA PRO A 126 12.68 -13.04 -21.57
C PRO A 126 11.79 -14.07 -22.27
N ARG A 127 12.39 -14.81 -23.22
CA ARG A 127 11.68 -15.87 -23.95
C ARG A 127 11.21 -16.95 -22.98
N ARG A 128 9.92 -17.27 -23.03
CA ARG A 128 9.29 -18.31 -22.20
C ARG A 128 9.67 -19.70 -22.71
N TRP A 129 9.57 -20.69 -21.82
CA TRP A 129 9.61 -22.09 -22.25
C TRP A 129 8.47 -22.35 -23.24
N PRO A 130 8.70 -23.00 -24.39
CA PRO A 130 7.65 -23.21 -25.40
C PRO A 130 6.47 -24.02 -24.85
N SER A 131 5.24 -23.57 -25.13
CA SER A 131 4.00 -24.23 -24.71
C SER A 131 3.45 -25.21 -25.74
N ASP A 132 3.61 -24.95 -27.04
CA ASP A 132 2.80 -25.62 -28.06
C ASP A 132 3.61 -26.35 -29.14
N SER A 133 4.87 -25.99 -29.35
CA SER A 133 5.71 -26.67 -30.34
C SER A 133 7.20 -26.58 -30.05
N TRP A 134 7.88 -27.72 -30.17
CA TRP A 134 9.33 -27.82 -30.31
C TRP A 134 9.69 -28.94 -31.29
N SER A 135 10.90 -28.90 -31.82
CA SER A 135 11.42 -29.96 -32.68
C SER A 135 11.47 -31.28 -31.92
N VAL A 136 10.93 -32.34 -32.50
CA VAL A 136 11.03 -33.70 -31.95
C VAL A 136 12.50 -34.11 -31.96
N SER A 137 12.97 -34.67 -30.84
CA SER A 137 14.33 -35.18 -30.70
C SER A 137 14.32 -36.70 -30.60
N ASP A 138 15.26 -37.35 -31.28
CA ASP A 138 15.50 -38.79 -31.13
C ASP A 138 16.18 -39.17 -29.80
N VAL A 139 16.38 -38.20 -28.90
CA VAL A 139 16.98 -38.40 -27.57
C VAL A 139 15.86 -38.40 -26.51
N PRO A 140 15.39 -39.58 -26.03
CA PRO A 140 14.21 -39.66 -25.17
C PRO A 140 14.36 -38.89 -23.85
N ARG A 141 15.58 -38.81 -23.32
CA ARG A 141 15.86 -38.11 -22.06
C ARG A 141 15.72 -36.59 -22.20
N ALA A 142 16.01 -36.03 -23.38
CA ALA A 142 15.82 -34.62 -23.68
C ALA A 142 14.32 -34.30 -23.81
N GLU A 143 13.57 -35.15 -24.51
CA GLU A 143 12.12 -35.02 -24.66
C GLU A 143 11.41 -35.07 -23.30
N ALA A 144 11.74 -36.06 -22.46
CA ALA A 144 11.20 -36.18 -21.11
C ALA A 144 11.53 -34.94 -20.25
N PHE A 145 12.77 -34.43 -20.33
CA PHE A 145 13.18 -33.23 -19.62
C PHE A 145 12.33 -32.02 -20.04
N ALA A 146 12.19 -31.80 -21.35
CA ALA A 146 11.42 -30.70 -21.92
C ALA A 146 9.94 -30.78 -21.54
N ARG A 147 9.34 -31.97 -21.69
CA ARG A 147 7.95 -32.24 -21.37
C ARG A 147 7.61 -31.95 -19.92
N ILE A 148 8.47 -32.36 -18.98
CA ILE A 148 8.27 -32.06 -17.55
C ILE A 148 8.23 -30.54 -17.31
N ARG A 149 9.11 -29.76 -17.95
CA ARG A 149 9.18 -28.30 -17.72
C ARG A 149 8.00 -27.60 -18.37
N GLN A 150 7.57 -28.03 -19.55
CA GLN A 150 6.35 -27.53 -20.18
C GLN A 150 5.15 -27.72 -19.27
N LEU A 151 4.93 -28.94 -18.75
CA LEU A 151 3.84 -29.22 -17.83
C LEU A 151 3.92 -28.34 -16.58
N ARG A 152 5.10 -28.21 -15.96
CA ARG A 152 5.28 -27.34 -14.79
C ARG A 152 5.04 -25.86 -15.07
N ASN A 153 5.43 -25.35 -16.24
CA ASN A 153 5.20 -23.95 -16.62
C ASN A 153 3.71 -23.66 -16.87
N LEU A 154 2.98 -24.60 -17.48
CA LEU A 154 1.53 -24.51 -17.64
C LEU A 154 0.84 -24.52 -16.27
N ASP A 155 1.21 -25.47 -15.43
CA ASP A 155 0.67 -25.68 -14.08
C ASP A 155 0.88 -24.45 -13.17
N VAL A 156 2.03 -23.77 -13.27
CA VAL A 156 2.29 -22.50 -12.58
C VAL A 156 1.39 -21.38 -13.10
N THR A 157 1.19 -21.32 -14.41
CA THR A 157 0.35 -20.28 -15.02
C THR A 157 -1.08 -20.39 -14.50
N ASP A 158 -1.62 -21.61 -14.47
CA ASP A 158 -2.92 -21.92 -13.89
C ASP A 158 -2.96 -21.60 -12.39
N ALA A 159 -1.89 -21.92 -11.65
CA ALA A 159 -1.78 -21.58 -10.24
C ALA A 159 -1.80 -20.07 -9.96
N ILE A 160 -1.11 -19.27 -10.78
CA ILE A 160 -1.13 -17.79 -10.66
C ILE A 160 -2.54 -17.25 -10.96
N ILE A 161 -3.21 -17.78 -11.99
CA ILE A 161 -4.60 -17.40 -12.31
C ILE A 161 -5.51 -17.75 -11.12
N GLY A 162 -5.43 -18.98 -10.60
CA GLY A 162 -6.18 -19.42 -9.44
C GLY A 162 -5.88 -18.58 -8.18
N ALA A 163 -4.63 -18.20 -7.96
CA ALA A 163 -4.24 -17.33 -6.86
C ALA A 163 -4.85 -15.94 -6.97
N ARG A 164 -4.82 -15.33 -8.17
CA ARG A 164 -5.45 -14.03 -8.46
C ARG A 164 -6.96 -14.08 -8.30
N LEU A 165 -7.61 -15.12 -8.81
CA LEU A 165 -9.06 -15.31 -8.66
C LEU A 165 -9.45 -15.43 -7.18
N ASN A 166 -8.71 -16.21 -6.41
CA ASN A 166 -8.93 -16.35 -4.96
C ASN A 166 -8.74 -15.01 -4.24
N GLN A 167 -7.67 -14.27 -4.51
CA GLN A 167 -7.45 -12.95 -3.90
C GLN A 167 -8.55 -11.96 -4.25
N SER A 168 -8.96 -11.92 -5.53
CA SER A 168 -10.07 -11.08 -6.00
C SER A 168 -11.38 -11.46 -5.31
N HIS A 169 -11.70 -12.76 -5.24
CA HIS A 169 -12.89 -13.25 -4.55
C HIS A 169 -12.89 -12.88 -3.07
N GLN A 170 -11.77 -13.07 -2.35
CA GLN A 170 -11.69 -12.69 -0.93
C GLN A 170 -11.78 -11.18 -0.71
N ALA A 171 -11.14 -10.38 -1.56
CA ALA A 171 -11.25 -8.92 -1.51
C ALA A 171 -12.69 -8.45 -1.79
N ASN A 172 -13.36 -9.10 -2.74
CA ASN A 172 -14.73 -8.75 -3.14
C ASN A 172 -15.80 -9.34 -2.21
N LYS A 173 -15.51 -10.40 -1.44
CA LYS A 173 -16.46 -11.05 -0.51
C LYS A 173 -17.09 -10.08 0.49
N HIS A 174 -16.36 -9.03 0.85
CA HIS A 174 -16.83 -7.99 1.77
C HIS A 174 -17.08 -6.64 1.10
N ARG A 175 -16.86 -6.54 -0.23
CA ARG A 175 -17.36 -5.40 -0.99
C ARG A 175 -18.87 -5.54 -1.08
N ARG A 176 -19.56 -4.52 -0.61
CA ARG A 176 -20.98 -4.39 -0.92
C ARG A 176 -21.07 -4.18 -2.44
N PRO A 177 -21.89 -4.93 -3.18
CA PRO A 177 -22.26 -4.51 -4.54
C PRO A 177 -22.79 -3.08 -4.45
N ASP A 178 -22.62 -2.27 -5.50
CA ASP A 178 -23.02 -0.87 -5.57
C ASP A 178 -24.47 -0.69 -5.09
N ASP A 179 -24.62 -0.51 -3.78
CA ASP A 179 -25.90 -0.49 -3.10
C ASP A 179 -26.57 0.81 -3.56
N PRO A 180 -27.82 0.76 -4.07
CA PRO A 180 -28.56 1.96 -4.45
C PRO A 180 -28.55 3.05 -3.36
N ALA A 181 -28.31 2.67 -2.11
CA ALA A 181 -28.16 3.55 -0.96
C ALA A 181 -26.92 4.48 -0.97
N PHE A 182 -25.93 4.27 -1.86
CA PHE A 182 -24.74 5.13 -1.96
C PHE A 182 -24.77 6.12 -3.15
N ARG A 183 -25.95 6.51 -3.62
CA ARG A 183 -26.09 7.55 -4.65
C ARG A 183 -25.91 8.94 -4.06
N THR A 184 -25.39 9.87 -4.86
CA THR A 184 -25.40 11.31 -4.54
C THR A 184 -26.80 11.74 -4.09
N GLY A 185 -26.88 12.41 -2.95
CA GLY A 185 -28.11 12.83 -2.31
C GLY A 185 -28.67 11.86 -1.26
N SER A 186 -28.20 10.62 -1.20
CA SER A 186 -28.62 9.63 -0.19
C SER A 186 -28.00 9.94 1.18
N TYR A 187 -28.67 9.48 2.24
CA TYR A 187 -28.18 9.61 3.61
C TYR A 187 -27.43 8.36 4.05
N VAL A 188 -26.32 8.54 4.74
CA VAL A 188 -25.46 7.47 5.25
C VAL A 188 -24.99 7.75 6.67
N TYR A 189 -24.73 6.68 7.42
CA TYR A 189 -24.05 6.76 8.70
C TYR A 189 -22.54 6.59 8.54
N LEU A 190 -21.75 7.39 9.25
CA LEU A 190 -20.29 7.35 9.26
C LEU A 190 -19.77 6.60 10.48
N SER A 191 -18.82 5.68 10.28
CA SER A 191 -18.17 4.91 11.34
C SER A 191 -17.26 5.78 12.22
N THR A 192 -17.36 5.62 13.55
CA THR A 192 -16.54 6.34 14.54
C THR A 192 -15.16 5.73 14.79
N LYS A 193 -14.85 4.56 14.19
CA LYS A 193 -13.58 3.84 14.41
C LYS A 193 -12.30 4.68 14.24
N ASN A 194 -12.33 5.64 13.32
CA ASN A 194 -11.17 6.47 12.98
C ASN A 194 -11.40 7.93 13.38
N LEU A 195 -12.43 8.23 14.18
CA LEU A 195 -12.71 9.59 14.65
C LEU A 195 -12.08 9.79 16.03
N ALA A 196 -11.68 11.02 16.33
CA ALA A 196 -11.17 11.33 17.66
C ALA A 196 -12.30 11.21 18.67
N VAL A 197 -11.93 10.96 19.92
CA VAL A 197 -12.89 10.93 21.01
C VAL A 197 -12.89 12.32 21.63
N PRO A 198 -14.05 12.99 21.76
CA PRO A 198 -14.13 14.25 22.49
C PRO A 198 -13.58 14.10 23.91
N ASP A 199 -12.99 15.18 24.44
CA ASP A 199 -12.41 15.19 25.79
C ASP A 199 -13.44 14.74 26.84
N GLY A 200 -13.05 13.77 27.68
CA GLY A 200 -13.90 13.18 28.72
C GLY A 200 -14.72 11.95 28.28
N MET A 201 -14.77 11.61 26.99
CA MET A 201 -15.42 10.38 26.51
C MET A 201 -14.43 9.23 26.30
N LYS A 202 -14.94 7.99 26.23
CA LYS A 202 -14.14 6.79 25.93
C LYS A 202 -14.61 6.16 24.62
N SER A 203 -13.67 5.80 23.74
CA SER A 203 -13.94 5.19 22.43
C SER A 203 -14.85 3.97 22.49
N LYS A 204 -14.75 3.16 23.56
CA LYS A 204 -15.59 1.97 23.77
C LYS A 204 -17.07 2.27 24.04
N LEU A 205 -17.38 3.48 24.51
CA LEU A 205 -18.74 3.91 24.86
C LEU A 205 -19.40 4.77 23.77
N LEU A 206 -18.65 5.15 22.73
CA LEU A 206 -19.20 5.88 21.61
C LEU A 206 -20.09 4.98 20.74
N PRO A 207 -21.19 5.51 20.17
CA PRO A 207 -21.88 4.91 19.04
C PRO A 207 -20.88 4.51 17.98
N ARG A 208 -21.01 3.28 17.44
CA ARG A 208 -20.12 2.79 16.37
C ARG A 208 -20.28 3.56 15.07
N TYR A 209 -21.41 4.24 14.91
CA TYR A 209 -21.79 5.02 13.73
C TYR A 209 -22.51 6.30 14.17
N ILE A 210 -22.27 7.39 13.45
CA ILE A 210 -22.84 8.73 13.67
C ILE A 210 -23.49 9.25 12.38
N GLY A 211 -24.40 10.21 12.50
CA GLY A 211 -25.15 10.78 11.38
C GLY A 211 -26.66 10.68 11.59
N PRO A 212 -27.47 10.80 10.52
CA PRO A 212 -27.12 10.61 9.11
C PRO A 212 -26.47 11.83 8.44
N PHE A 213 -25.55 11.59 7.50
CA PHE A 213 -24.94 12.62 6.64
C PHE A 213 -25.30 12.38 5.18
N ARG A 214 -25.47 13.47 4.42
CA ARG A 214 -25.82 13.39 3.01
C ARG A 214 -24.58 13.19 2.14
N ILE A 215 -24.66 12.30 1.14
CA ILE A 215 -23.61 12.14 0.13
C ILE A 215 -23.69 13.32 -0.84
N ARG A 216 -22.66 14.16 -0.87
CA ARG A 216 -22.52 15.28 -1.82
C ARG A 216 -22.01 14.82 -3.19
N ALA A 217 -21.03 13.92 -3.20
CA ALA A 217 -20.46 13.39 -4.42
C ALA A 217 -19.99 11.94 -4.23
N ALA A 218 -20.17 11.11 -5.26
CA ALA A 218 -19.63 9.76 -5.33
C ALA A 218 -18.44 9.74 -6.29
N ILE A 219 -17.36 9.06 -5.91
CA ILE A 219 -16.17 8.82 -6.74
C ILE A 219 -16.05 7.31 -6.93
N PRO A 220 -16.72 6.75 -7.96
CA PRO A 220 -16.81 5.30 -8.16
C PRO A 220 -15.44 4.63 -8.34
N ALA A 221 -14.49 5.32 -9.00
CA ALA A 221 -13.16 4.80 -9.30
C ALA A 221 -12.36 4.38 -8.07
N THR A 222 -12.54 5.06 -6.94
CA THR A 222 -11.84 4.78 -5.67
C THR A 222 -12.78 4.30 -4.58
N SER A 223 -14.08 4.11 -4.87
CA SER A 223 -15.11 3.78 -3.89
C SER A 223 -15.16 4.77 -2.72
N SER A 224 -14.93 6.05 -3.00
CA SER A 224 -14.90 7.14 -2.01
C SER A 224 -16.08 8.10 -2.21
N TYR A 225 -16.59 8.65 -1.12
CA TYR A 225 -17.75 9.52 -1.09
C TYR A 225 -17.45 10.78 -0.27
N ASP A 226 -17.84 11.94 -0.81
CA ASP A 226 -17.76 13.22 -0.09
C ASP A 226 -19.10 13.45 0.64
N LEU A 227 -19.05 13.68 1.95
CA LEU A 227 -20.21 13.88 2.81
C LEU A 227 -20.45 15.37 3.13
N GLU A 228 -21.70 15.74 3.34
CA GLU A 228 -22.08 17.03 3.93
C GLU A 228 -21.96 16.94 5.46
N LEU A 229 -20.80 17.35 5.98
CA LEU A 229 -20.53 17.38 7.41
C LEU A 229 -21.02 18.71 8.04
N PRO A 230 -21.54 18.69 9.29
CA PRO A 230 -21.91 19.90 10.01
C PRO A 230 -20.70 20.82 10.26
N PRO A 231 -20.90 22.15 10.44
CA PRO A 231 -19.82 23.09 10.75
C PRO A 231 -18.99 22.73 11.99
N ALA A 232 -19.63 22.07 12.97
CA ALA A 232 -18.98 21.56 14.18
C ALA A 232 -17.91 20.47 13.91
N MET A 233 -17.94 19.83 12.75
CA MET A 233 -16.95 18.83 12.30
C MET A 233 -16.05 19.39 11.19
N SER A 234 -15.85 20.72 11.13
CA SER A 234 -15.06 21.38 10.08
C SER A 234 -13.59 20.94 10.00
N ARG A 235 -13.05 20.35 11.07
CA ARG A 235 -11.70 19.77 11.10
C ARG A 235 -11.63 18.35 10.51
N VAL A 236 -12.76 17.69 10.31
CA VAL A 236 -12.85 16.34 9.74
C VAL A 236 -12.90 16.44 8.22
N HIS A 237 -12.01 15.71 7.54
CA HIS A 237 -12.03 15.64 6.08
C HIS A 237 -13.35 15.00 5.61
N ASN A 238 -13.99 15.60 4.61
CA ASN A 238 -15.33 15.20 4.18
C ASN A 238 -15.38 13.95 3.30
N ARG A 239 -14.22 13.45 2.84
CA ARG A 239 -14.10 12.26 1.99
C ARG A 239 -13.88 10.98 2.78
N PHE A 240 -14.73 9.98 2.54
CA PHE A 240 -14.64 8.68 3.20
C PHE A 240 -14.81 7.52 2.21
N HIS A 241 -14.05 6.44 2.43
CA HIS A 241 -14.21 5.21 1.66
C HIS A 241 -15.52 4.48 2.06
N ALA A 242 -16.16 3.78 1.11
CA ALA A 242 -17.41 3.04 1.28
C ALA A 242 -17.46 2.15 2.53
N ARG A 243 -16.32 1.57 2.92
CA ARG A 243 -16.17 0.69 4.09
C ARG A 243 -16.49 1.38 5.42
N LEU A 244 -16.30 2.70 5.50
CA LEU A 244 -16.60 3.50 6.68
C LEU A 244 -18.06 3.97 6.72
N LEU A 245 -18.83 3.71 5.67
CA LEU A 245 -20.20 4.18 5.54
C LEU A 245 -21.21 3.03 5.70
N ARG A 246 -22.40 3.36 6.17
CA ARG A 246 -23.56 2.48 6.16
C ARG A 246 -24.77 3.19 5.56
N PRO A 247 -25.62 2.49 4.78
CA PRO A 247 -26.91 3.01 4.36
C PRO A 247 -27.71 3.53 5.56
N CYS A 248 -28.31 4.71 5.43
CA CYS A 248 -29.32 5.16 6.37
C CYS A 248 -30.62 4.39 6.08
N VAL A 249 -31.16 3.73 7.11
CA VAL A 249 -32.49 3.13 7.07
C VAL A 249 -33.37 4.00 7.95
N GLU A 250 -34.46 4.53 7.40
CA GLU A 250 -35.38 5.36 8.17
C GLU A 250 -35.95 4.58 9.34
N ASN A 251 -36.10 5.26 10.48
CA ASN A 251 -36.67 4.65 11.67
C ASN A 251 -38.16 4.42 11.45
N ASP A 252 -38.60 3.18 11.63
CA ASP A 252 -40.02 2.84 11.68
C ASP A 252 -40.60 3.36 13.00
N ALA A 253 -41.33 4.48 12.92
CA ALA A 253 -41.88 5.17 14.08
C ALA A 253 -42.96 4.36 14.81
N GLU A 254 -43.63 3.43 14.13
CA GLU A 254 -44.63 2.55 14.74
C GLU A 254 -43.95 1.43 15.53
N ARG A 255 -42.84 0.90 15.01
CA ARG A 255 -42.13 -0.22 15.62
C ARG A 255 -41.09 0.20 16.66
N PHE A 256 -40.53 1.40 16.53
CA PHE A 256 -39.48 1.93 17.42
C PHE A 256 -39.71 3.44 17.72
N PRO A 257 -40.74 3.78 18.51
CA PRO A 257 -41.04 5.17 18.86
C PRO A 257 -39.92 5.81 19.69
N GLY A 258 -39.63 7.09 19.44
CA GLY A 258 -38.65 7.88 20.21
C GLY A 258 -37.17 7.59 19.92
N ARG A 259 -36.86 6.87 18.83
CA ARG A 259 -35.48 6.62 18.41
C ARG A 259 -34.97 7.74 17.51
N ASP A 260 -34.32 8.72 18.11
CA ASP A 260 -33.60 9.75 17.35
C ASP A 260 -32.20 9.26 16.91
N PRO A 261 -31.72 9.67 15.74
CA PRO A 261 -30.37 9.34 15.30
C PRO A 261 -29.33 9.94 16.26
N ALA A 262 -28.32 9.14 16.62
CA ALA A 262 -27.21 9.62 17.42
C ALA A 262 -26.35 10.60 16.63
N VAL A 263 -26.52 11.90 16.89
CA VAL A 263 -25.63 12.95 16.39
C VAL A 263 -24.57 13.21 17.46
N LEU A 264 -23.33 12.80 17.19
CA LEU A 264 -22.19 13.22 17.98
C LEU A 264 -21.35 14.20 17.18
N PHE A 265 -21.05 15.32 17.82
CA PHE A 265 -20.10 16.28 17.31
C PHE A 265 -18.71 15.86 17.77
N VAL A 266 -17.90 15.43 16.81
CA VAL A 266 -16.51 15.07 17.05
C VAL A 266 -15.64 16.21 16.53
N GLU A 267 -14.78 16.73 17.40
CA GLU A 267 -13.91 17.88 17.09
C GLU A 267 -12.68 17.52 16.24
N ASP A 268 -12.34 16.22 16.13
CA ASP A 268 -11.12 15.80 15.43
C ASP A 268 -11.19 14.36 14.87
N VAL A 269 -10.26 14.00 14.00
CA VAL A 269 -10.05 12.62 13.52
C VAL A 269 -8.80 12.08 14.21
N ALA A 270 -8.96 11.14 15.16
CA ALA A 270 -7.81 10.49 15.77
C ALA A 270 -7.17 9.60 14.70
N ASP A 271 -6.01 10.06 14.22
CA ASP A 271 -5.12 9.42 13.28
C ASP A 271 -5.84 8.49 12.29
N ALA A 272 -6.52 9.10 11.32
CA ALA A 272 -6.67 8.48 10.03
C ALA A 272 -5.27 8.40 9.39
N ALA A 273 -4.58 7.29 9.64
CA ALA A 273 -3.38 6.92 8.88
C ALA A 273 -3.59 6.92 7.36
N ASP A 274 -4.83 7.06 6.88
CA ASP A 274 -5.20 6.87 5.48
C ASP A 274 -6.05 8.02 4.89
N ASN A 275 -6.01 9.24 5.43
CA ASN A 275 -6.61 10.41 4.74
C ASN A 275 -5.83 11.70 5.00
N SER A 276 -4.89 12.01 4.09
CA SER A 276 -4.40 13.34 3.74
C SER A 276 -4.28 14.35 4.89
N ALA A 277 -3.12 14.36 5.55
CA ALA A 277 -2.73 15.45 6.43
C ALA A 277 -2.88 16.79 5.68
N ILE A 278 -3.55 17.78 6.29
CA ILE A 278 -3.78 19.08 5.66
C ILE A 278 -2.68 20.05 6.11
N PRO A 279 -1.92 20.65 5.18
CA PRO A 279 -0.93 21.66 5.53
C PRO A 279 -1.64 22.92 6.06
N GLU A 280 -1.38 23.28 7.32
CA GLU A 280 -1.85 24.52 7.94
C GLU A 280 -1.09 25.72 7.36
N ARG A 281 0.25 25.62 7.33
CA ARG A 281 1.14 26.66 6.79
C ARG A 281 2.53 26.14 6.51
N ILE A 282 3.23 26.84 5.61
CA ILE A 282 4.67 26.67 5.44
C ILE A 282 5.41 27.53 6.48
N VAL A 283 6.32 26.91 7.23
CA VAL A 283 7.10 27.54 8.29
C VAL A 283 8.43 28.06 7.76
N ARG A 284 9.12 27.26 6.95
CA ARG A 284 10.45 27.57 6.39
C ARG A 284 10.61 26.94 5.01
N ASP A 285 11.48 27.52 4.20
CA ASP A 285 11.98 26.92 2.98
C ASP A 285 13.48 26.58 3.11
N ARG A 286 13.93 25.61 2.32
CA ARG A 286 15.35 25.30 2.14
C ARG A 286 15.63 24.97 0.69
N ARG A 287 16.87 25.21 0.28
CA ARG A 287 17.40 24.76 -1.01
C ARG A 287 18.52 23.77 -0.78
N ASN A 288 18.51 22.68 -1.53
CA ASN A 288 19.65 21.78 -1.56
C ASN A 288 20.75 22.30 -2.51
N ALA A 289 21.93 21.67 -2.47
CA ALA A 289 23.07 22.02 -3.32
C ALA A 289 22.79 21.89 -4.84
N ARG A 290 21.71 21.20 -5.23
CA ARG A 290 21.26 21.04 -6.62
C ARG A 290 20.14 22.02 -7.02
N GLY A 291 19.83 23.01 -6.18
CA GLY A 291 18.84 24.06 -6.44
C GLY A 291 17.37 23.68 -6.20
N ALA A 292 17.07 22.45 -5.78
CA ALA A 292 15.69 22.03 -5.51
C ALA A 292 15.17 22.64 -4.20
N ARG A 293 13.95 23.18 -4.25
CA ARG A 293 13.27 23.79 -3.09
C ARG A 293 12.44 22.76 -2.34
N SER A 294 12.52 22.80 -1.02
CA SER A 294 11.63 22.08 -0.12
C SER A 294 11.09 23.02 0.95
N PHE A 295 9.88 22.76 1.40
CA PHE A 295 9.17 23.57 2.37
C PHE A 295 8.84 22.73 3.61
N LEU A 296 9.10 23.29 4.79
CA LEU A 296 8.73 22.71 6.06
C LEU A 296 7.26 23.07 6.32
N VAL A 297 6.42 22.06 6.31
CA VAL A 297 4.98 22.17 6.42
C VAL A 297 4.57 21.88 7.85
N ARG A 298 3.80 22.80 8.44
CA ARG A 298 3.03 22.56 9.65
C ARG A 298 1.67 22.02 9.31
N TRP A 299 1.25 20.97 10.01
CA TRP A 299 -0.03 20.31 9.77
C TRP A 299 -1.10 20.81 10.73
N VAL A 300 -2.33 20.92 10.24
CA VAL A 300 -3.47 21.34 11.06
C VAL A 300 -3.63 20.37 12.23
N GLY A 301 -3.68 20.89 13.45
CA GLY A 301 -3.87 20.10 14.68
C GLY A 301 -2.61 19.39 15.21
N ARG A 302 -1.44 19.55 14.57
CA ARG A 302 -0.19 18.95 15.03
C ARG A 302 0.78 19.96 15.64
N ASN A 303 1.60 19.49 16.56
CA ASN A 303 2.62 20.32 17.21
C ASN A 303 3.86 20.49 16.28
N ASN A 304 4.82 21.30 16.71
CA ASN A 304 6.04 21.56 15.92
C ASN A 304 6.97 20.34 15.78
N THR A 305 6.76 19.25 16.53
CA THR A 305 7.57 18.04 16.38
C THR A 305 7.13 17.19 15.18
N ASP A 306 5.93 17.42 14.67
CA ASP A 306 5.37 16.71 13.53
C ASP A 306 5.52 17.49 12.20
N ASP A 307 6.23 18.63 12.21
CA ASP A 307 6.49 19.43 11.00
C ASP A 307 7.35 18.60 10.02
N THR A 308 6.88 18.40 8.78
CA THR A 308 7.59 17.57 7.77
C THR A 308 8.02 18.38 6.54
N TRP A 309 9.12 17.98 5.91
CA TRP A 309 9.61 18.59 4.68
C TRP A 309 8.91 18.00 3.45
N MET A 310 8.29 18.86 2.64
CA MET A 310 7.71 18.49 1.35
C MET A 310 8.42 19.19 0.19
N SER A 311 8.45 18.55 -0.97
CA SER A 311 9.01 19.15 -2.19
C SER A 311 8.06 20.19 -2.77
N GLU A 312 8.61 21.17 -3.49
CA GLU A 312 7.78 22.17 -4.20
C GLU A 312 6.78 21.52 -5.17
N GLN A 313 7.20 20.45 -5.84
CA GLN A 313 6.34 19.73 -6.79
C GLN A 313 5.14 19.06 -6.10
N SER A 314 5.37 18.39 -4.96
CA SER A 314 4.28 17.75 -4.22
C SER A 314 3.31 18.78 -3.63
N ILE A 315 3.80 19.87 -3.04
CA ILE A 315 2.91 20.91 -2.50
C ILE A 315 2.12 21.60 -3.62
N ARG A 316 2.72 21.84 -4.79
CA ARG A 316 2.02 22.48 -5.91
C ARG A 316 0.91 21.59 -6.49
N LEU A 317 1.08 20.26 -6.44
CA LEU A 317 0.06 19.29 -6.87
C LEU A 317 -1.06 19.13 -5.84
N ASP A 318 -0.68 18.96 -4.57
CA ASP A 318 -1.63 18.54 -3.53
C ASP A 318 -2.30 19.73 -2.83
N HIS A 319 -1.58 20.85 -2.66
CA HIS A 319 -2.00 22.01 -1.85
C HIS A 319 -1.48 23.37 -2.37
N PRO A 320 -1.85 23.78 -3.60
CA PRO A 320 -1.31 25.00 -4.24
C PRO A 320 -1.61 26.30 -3.47
N SER A 321 -2.77 26.40 -2.82
CA SER A 321 -3.20 27.58 -2.07
C SER A 321 -2.27 27.95 -0.90
N VAL A 322 -1.67 26.94 -0.24
CA VAL A 322 -0.76 27.14 0.89
C VAL A 322 0.60 27.65 0.41
N LEU A 323 1.05 27.16 -0.75
CA LEU A 323 2.28 27.62 -1.38
C LEU A 323 2.17 29.08 -1.85
N ASP A 324 1.06 29.43 -2.50
CA ASP A 324 0.82 30.79 -3.00
C ASP A 324 0.73 31.80 -1.84
N ALA A 325 0.06 31.44 -0.75
CA ALA A 325 -0.01 32.27 0.45
C ALA A 325 1.38 32.51 1.09
N TYR A 326 2.24 31.51 1.08
CA TYR A 326 3.61 31.62 1.60
C TYR A 326 4.51 32.48 0.70
N LEU A 327 4.45 32.28 -0.62
CA LEU A 327 5.19 33.09 -1.59
C LEU A 327 4.77 34.56 -1.54
N ALA A 328 3.46 34.82 -1.46
CA ALA A 328 2.93 36.19 -1.31
C ALA A 328 3.37 36.85 0.01
N ARG A 329 3.66 36.07 1.07
CA ARG A 329 4.22 36.58 2.32
C ARG A 329 5.71 36.89 2.20
N LEU A 330 6.47 36.04 1.51
CA LEU A 330 7.89 36.27 1.20
C LEU A 330 8.10 37.53 0.35
N ASP A 331 7.30 37.71 -0.70
CA ASP A 331 7.39 38.90 -1.56
C ASP A 331 7.08 40.19 -0.81
N ARG A 332 6.09 40.17 0.10
CA ARG A 332 5.77 41.32 0.96
C ARG A 332 6.91 41.64 1.94
N SER A 333 7.56 40.63 2.49
CA SER A 333 8.73 40.81 3.39
C SER A 333 9.94 41.36 2.63
N ASN A 334 10.22 40.83 1.43
CA ASN A 334 11.34 41.28 0.60
C ASN A 334 11.16 42.72 0.10
N ARG A 335 9.94 43.12 -0.29
CA ARG A 335 9.63 44.52 -0.67
C ARG A 335 9.80 45.49 0.50
N ARG A 336 9.53 45.08 1.74
CA ARG A 336 9.76 45.90 2.95
C ARG A 336 11.23 46.05 3.30
N LEU A 337 12.06 45.05 2.98
CA LEU A 337 13.51 45.09 3.17
C LEU A 337 14.24 45.93 2.11
N ALA A 338 13.67 46.03 0.89
CA ALA A 338 14.22 46.86 -0.19
C ALA A 338 13.79 48.35 -0.11
N ALA A 339 12.82 48.68 0.74
CA ALA A 339 12.34 50.05 0.97
C ALA A 339 12.94 50.71 2.24
N ARG A 340 13.88 50.03 2.88
CA ARG A 340 14.79 50.55 3.92
C ARG A 340 16.18 50.62 3.33
#